data_AF-A0A183I5U0-F1
#
_entry.id   AF-A0A183I5U0-F1
#
_cell.length_a   1.000
_cell.length_b   1.000
_cell.length_c   1.000
_cell.angle_alpha   90.00
_cell.angle_beta   90.00
_cell.angle_gamma   90.00
#
_symmetry.space_group_name_H-M   'P 1'
#
loop_
_entity.id
_entity.type
_entity.pdbx_description
1 polymer ?
#
loop_
_entity_poly.entity_id
_entity_poly.type
_entity_poly.pdbx_seq_one_letter_code
_entity_poly.pdbx_strand_id
1 'polypeptide(L)'
;MFLSVRTCVVVAEERPRVALCAVFSKLFAPLGLNSRAVSTSFGCRVNMAICMQGAASPDPATVYVDARALRNDRVTLVEKGAPHSIALMESGKLLPGVEIVIANPETRGQCADSHLGEIWVACSHNAVGYFTLYGEEPSLHTDHFNASQHYFG
;
A
#
# COMPACT_ATOMS: atom_id res chain seq x y z
N MET A 1 -11.74 27.61 -3.44
CA MET A 1 -10.77 27.33 -2.35
C MET A 1 -9.79 26.19 -2.69
N PHE A 2 -9.98 25.40 -3.74
CA PHE A 2 -9.04 24.33 -4.15
C PHE A 2 -8.48 24.47 -5.59
N LEU A 3 -8.73 25.60 -6.26
CA LEU A 3 -8.39 25.81 -7.69
C LEU A 3 -6.90 25.63 -8.02
N SER A 4 -6.00 25.78 -7.04
CA SER A 4 -4.55 25.64 -7.22
C SER A 4 -3.99 24.30 -6.71
N VAL A 5 -4.83 23.42 -6.15
CA VAL A 5 -4.37 22.14 -5.62
C VAL A 5 -4.13 21.15 -6.76
N ARG A 6 -2.85 20.84 -6.97
CA ARG A 6 -2.41 19.88 -8.00
C ARG A 6 -2.38 18.45 -7.48
N THR A 7 -2.11 18.27 -6.19
CA THR A 7 -1.97 16.95 -5.56
C THR A 7 -2.39 17.04 -4.10
N CYS A 8 -3.25 16.11 -3.69
CA CYS A 8 -3.77 15.91 -2.35
C CYS A 8 -3.61 14.42 -2.06
N VAL A 9 -2.70 14.09 -1.14
CA VAL A 9 -2.41 12.71 -0.77
C VAL A 9 -3.16 12.40 0.52
N VAL A 10 -4.06 11.43 0.44
CA VAL A 10 -4.81 10.91 1.57
C VAL A 10 -4.04 9.73 2.13
N VAL A 11 -3.48 9.92 3.32
CA VAL A 11 -2.79 8.87 4.06
C VAL A 11 -3.84 8.11 4.88
N ALA A 12 -3.92 6.80 4.70
CA ALA A 12 -4.77 5.92 5.50
C ALA A 12 -3.91 4.81 6.11
N GLU A 13 -4.09 4.56 7.40
CA GLU A 13 -3.46 3.42 8.09
C GLU A 13 -4.22 2.11 7.83
N GLU A 14 -5.49 2.22 7.42
CA GLU A 14 -6.33 1.11 6.98
C GLU A 14 -6.42 1.07 5.45
N ARG A 15 -6.96 -0.04 4.91
CA ARG A 15 -7.23 -0.18 3.48
C ARG A 15 -8.04 1.04 2.99
N PRO A 16 -7.55 1.77 1.96
CA PRO A 16 -8.29 2.90 1.42
C PRO A 16 -9.69 2.48 0.98
N ARG A 17 -10.70 3.18 1.48
CA ARG A 17 -12.11 2.91 1.14
C ARG A 17 -12.47 3.67 -0.13
N VAL A 18 -12.57 2.97 -1.25
CA VAL A 18 -12.89 3.56 -2.57
C VAL A 18 -14.12 4.47 -2.52
N ALA A 19 -15.18 4.03 -1.84
CA ALA A 19 -16.41 4.82 -1.68
C ALA A 19 -16.18 6.14 -0.92
N LEU A 20 -15.30 6.14 0.09
CA LEU A 20 -14.99 7.33 0.89
C LEU A 20 -14.24 8.37 0.05
N CYS A 21 -13.21 7.94 -0.71
CA CYS A 21 -12.48 8.82 -1.62
C CYS A 21 -13.43 9.46 -2.65
N ALA A 22 -14.36 8.67 -3.22
CA ALA A 22 -15.34 9.17 -4.18
C ALA A 22 -16.30 10.22 -3.56
N VAL A 23 -16.80 9.96 -2.35
CA VAL A 23 -17.66 10.92 -1.63
C VAL A 23 -16.90 12.20 -1.28
N PHE A 24 -15.66 12.08 -0.84
CA PHE A 24 -14.79 13.22 -0.54
C PHE A 24 -14.60 14.12 -1.77
N SER A 25 -14.19 13.56 -2.90
CA SER A 25 -14.02 14.33 -4.13
C SER A 25 -15.32 15.00 -4.58
N LYS A 26 -16.46 14.31 -4.46
CA LYS A 26 -17.77 14.88 -4.81
C LYS A 26 -18.17 16.04 -3.90
N LEU A 27 -17.90 15.93 -2.61
CA LEU A 27 -18.22 16.96 -1.62
C LEU A 27 -17.45 18.26 -1.87
N PHE A 28 -16.17 18.16 -2.24
CA PHE A 28 -15.29 19.32 -2.44
C PHE A 28 -15.22 19.80 -3.90
N ALA A 29 -15.87 19.12 -4.84
CA ALA A 29 -15.91 19.52 -6.25
C ALA A 29 -16.42 20.96 -6.45
N PRO A 30 -17.48 21.45 -5.77
CA PRO A 30 -17.94 22.85 -5.92
C PRO A 30 -16.91 23.88 -5.45
N LEU A 31 -15.95 23.49 -4.60
CA LEU A 31 -14.89 24.36 -4.11
C LEU A 31 -13.64 24.36 -5.01
N GLY A 32 -13.69 23.61 -6.11
CA GLY A 32 -12.65 23.51 -7.13
C GLY A 32 -11.70 22.32 -6.96
N LEU A 33 -12.03 21.33 -6.13
CA LEU A 33 -11.18 20.15 -5.97
C LEU A 33 -11.37 19.21 -7.16
N ASN A 34 -10.32 19.02 -7.94
CA ASN A 34 -10.29 18.03 -9.01
C ASN A 34 -10.14 16.62 -8.40
N SER A 35 -10.99 15.67 -8.77
CA SER A 35 -10.89 14.28 -8.29
C SER A 35 -9.53 13.66 -8.61
N ARG A 36 -8.92 14.02 -9.75
CA ARG A 36 -7.57 13.57 -10.14
C ARG A 36 -6.45 14.13 -9.26
N ALA A 37 -6.71 15.20 -8.50
CA ALA A 37 -5.76 15.68 -7.52
C ALA A 37 -5.75 14.80 -6.26
N VAL A 38 -6.80 14.03 -6.00
CA VAL A 38 -6.90 13.16 -4.81
C VAL A 38 -6.25 11.81 -5.11
N SER A 39 -5.33 11.40 -4.24
CA SER A 39 -4.57 10.17 -4.35
C SER A 39 -4.46 9.50 -2.99
N THR A 40 -4.20 8.19 -2.95
CA THR A 40 -3.88 7.49 -1.72
C THR A 40 -2.41 7.11 -1.68
N SER A 41 -1.85 7.02 -0.48
CA SER A 41 -0.53 6.45 -0.24
C SER A 41 -0.65 5.17 0.57
N PHE A 42 0.31 4.27 0.36
CA PHE A 42 0.51 3.09 1.18
C PHE A 42 1.83 3.24 1.94
N GLY A 43 1.75 2.99 3.23
CA GLY A 43 2.84 3.16 4.18
C GLY A 43 2.45 2.53 5.52
N CYS A 44 3.41 2.50 6.43
CA CYS A 44 3.25 2.04 7.80
C CYS A 44 4.02 2.98 8.75
N ARG A 45 3.88 2.76 10.06
CA ARG A 45 4.52 3.60 11.10
C ARG A 45 6.04 3.74 10.93
N VAL A 46 6.68 2.71 10.37
CA VAL A 46 8.13 2.63 10.21
C VAL A 46 8.59 3.05 8.83
N ASN A 47 7.66 3.22 7.89
CA ASN A 47 7.90 3.74 6.54
C ASN A 47 6.60 4.34 5.98
N MET A 48 6.43 5.65 6.15
CA MET A 48 5.20 6.35 5.74
C MET A 48 5.06 6.52 4.22
N ALA A 49 6.08 6.17 3.44
CA ALA A 49 6.20 6.52 2.03
C ALA A 49 6.73 5.33 1.20
N ILE A 50 5.96 4.25 1.14
CA ILE A 50 6.30 3.05 0.35
C ILE A 50 5.86 3.25 -1.10
N CYS A 51 4.57 3.52 -1.31
CA CYS A 51 4.03 3.81 -2.63
C CYS A 51 2.89 4.83 -2.60
N MET A 52 2.64 5.42 -3.76
CA MET A 52 1.63 6.46 -3.96
C MET A 52 0.95 6.30 -5.31
N GLN A 53 -0.36 6.53 -5.33
CA GLN A 53 -1.11 6.71 -6.57
C GLN A 53 -0.76 8.08 -7.16
N GLY A 54 -0.05 8.12 -8.30
CA GLY A 54 0.34 9.38 -8.91
C GLY A 54 -0.86 10.16 -9.44
N ALA A 55 -0.86 11.49 -9.30
CA ALA A 55 -1.91 12.37 -9.86
C ALA A 55 -2.01 12.33 -11.40
N ALA A 56 -0.99 11.78 -12.07
CA ALA A 56 -0.94 11.54 -13.52
C ALA A 56 -1.17 10.06 -13.90
N SER A 57 -1.43 9.19 -12.92
CA SER A 57 -1.82 7.80 -13.19
C SER A 57 -3.21 7.77 -13.82
N PRO A 58 -3.54 6.74 -14.65
CA PRO A 58 -4.94 6.43 -14.95
C PRO A 58 -5.75 6.35 -13.64
N ASP A 59 -7.07 6.56 -13.72
CA ASP A 59 -7.96 6.45 -12.56
C ASP A 59 -7.61 5.18 -11.76
N PRO A 60 -7.45 5.29 -10.43
CA PRO A 60 -6.90 4.22 -9.61
C PRO A 60 -7.66 2.93 -9.87
N ALA A 61 -6.93 1.92 -10.35
CA ALA A 61 -7.54 0.68 -10.81
C ALA A 61 -8.14 -0.04 -9.59
N THR A 62 -9.48 -0.12 -9.56
CA THR A 62 -10.18 -1.03 -8.66
C THR A 62 -10.25 -2.39 -9.33
N VAL A 63 -9.58 -3.37 -8.73
CA VAL A 63 -9.65 -4.77 -9.15
C VAL A 63 -10.65 -5.52 -8.26
N TYR A 64 -11.26 -6.56 -8.81
CA TYR A 64 -12.17 -7.43 -8.07
C TYR A 64 -11.52 -8.79 -7.90
N VAL A 65 -11.54 -9.32 -6.68
CA VAL A 65 -10.93 -10.60 -6.34
C VAL A 65 -11.91 -11.52 -5.62
N ASP A 66 -11.76 -12.83 -5.79
CA ASP A 66 -12.58 -13.83 -5.09
C ASP A 66 -12.18 -13.93 -3.61
N ALA A 67 -13.13 -13.64 -2.71
CA ALA A 67 -12.94 -13.77 -1.26
C ALA A 67 -12.58 -15.19 -0.81
N ARG A 68 -13.03 -16.22 -1.53
CA ARG A 68 -12.75 -17.63 -1.20
C ARG A 68 -11.31 -18.00 -1.54
N ALA A 69 -10.82 -17.54 -2.69
CA ALA A 69 -9.42 -17.71 -3.07
C ALA A 69 -8.50 -17.01 -2.05
N LEU A 70 -8.85 -15.79 -1.64
CA LEU A 70 -8.08 -15.03 -0.65
C LEU A 70 -7.95 -15.75 0.69
N ARG A 71 -8.98 -16.48 1.13
CA ARG A 71 -8.93 -17.29 2.37
C ARG A 71 -8.00 -18.50 2.29
N ASN A 72 -7.60 -18.89 1.08
CA ASN A 72 -6.65 -19.97 0.82
C ASN A 72 -5.33 -19.41 0.29
N ASP A 73 -4.96 -18.19 0.70
CA ASP A 73 -3.71 -17.51 0.38
C ASP A 73 -3.46 -17.27 -1.12
N ARG A 74 -4.54 -17.18 -1.90
CA ARG A 74 -4.50 -16.98 -3.35
C ARG A 74 -5.26 -15.73 -3.79
N VAL A 75 -4.69 -15.01 -4.73
CA VAL A 75 -5.33 -13.90 -5.43
C VAL A 75 -5.89 -14.42 -6.74
N THR A 76 -7.21 -14.29 -6.95
CA THR A 76 -7.86 -14.64 -8.21
C THR A 76 -8.74 -13.48 -8.63
N LEU A 77 -8.44 -12.92 -9.80
CA LEU A 77 -9.22 -11.84 -10.39
C LEU A 77 -10.57 -12.36 -10.86
N VAL A 78 -11.61 -11.59 -10.58
CA VAL A 78 -12.99 -11.87 -11.00
C VAL A 78 -13.62 -10.61 -11.58
N GLU A 79 -14.78 -10.76 -12.20
CA GLU A 79 -15.53 -9.62 -12.70
C GLU A 79 -16.24 -8.85 -11.58
N LYS A 80 -16.52 -7.57 -11.85
CA LYS A 80 -17.34 -6.74 -10.97
C LYS A 80 -18.73 -7.35 -10.82
N GLY A 81 -19.13 -7.62 -9.58
CA GLY A 81 -20.45 -8.18 -9.26
C GLY A 81 -20.50 -9.70 -9.25
N ALA A 82 -19.38 -10.39 -9.49
CA ALA A 82 -19.31 -11.84 -9.30
C ALA A 82 -19.65 -12.23 -7.84
N PRO A 83 -20.22 -13.42 -7.61
CA PRO A 83 -20.48 -13.92 -6.26
C PRO A 83 -19.19 -13.93 -5.43
N HIS A 84 -19.24 -13.39 -4.21
CA HIS A 84 -18.08 -13.28 -3.31
C HIS A 84 -16.93 -12.40 -3.82
N SER A 85 -17.17 -11.53 -4.80
CA SER A 85 -16.18 -10.53 -5.23
C SER A 85 -15.95 -9.47 -4.15
N ILE A 86 -14.68 -9.12 -3.94
CA ILE A 86 -14.25 -8.01 -3.08
C ILE A 86 -13.50 -7.01 -3.97
N ALA A 87 -13.86 -5.74 -3.86
CA ALA A 87 -13.17 -4.64 -4.51
C ALA A 87 -11.88 -4.30 -3.74
N LEU A 88 -10.74 -4.30 -4.43
CA LEU A 88 -9.46 -3.85 -3.93
C LEU A 88 -8.94 -2.71 -4.80
N MET A 89 -8.41 -1.69 -4.15
CA MET A 89 -7.75 -0.56 -4.81
C MET A 89 -6.26 -0.85 -4.90
N GLU A 90 -5.65 -0.60 -6.06
CA GLU A 90 -4.19 -0.70 -6.20
C GLU A 90 -3.46 0.30 -5.26
N SER A 91 -2.30 -0.07 -4.74
CA SER A 91 -1.53 0.81 -3.84
C SER A 91 -0.75 1.92 -4.56
N GLY A 92 -0.71 1.87 -5.89
CA GLY A 92 0.03 2.83 -6.72
C GLY A 92 1.47 2.39 -7.01
N LYS A 93 2.32 3.37 -7.37
CA LYS A 93 3.71 3.11 -7.78
C LYS A 93 4.66 3.27 -6.61
N LEU A 94 5.67 2.40 -6.55
CA LEU A 94 6.77 2.51 -5.61
C LEU A 94 7.46 3.87 -5.77
N LEU A 95 7.85 4.47 -4.65
CA LEU A 95 8.66 5.68 -4.68
C LEU A 95 10.12 5.35 -5.08
N PRO A 96 10.88 6.33 -5.60
CA PRO A 96 12.27 6.11 -5.97
C PRO A 96 13.09 5.55 -4.81
N GLY A 97 13.85 4.48 -5.07
CA GLY A 97 14.69 3.82 -4.06
C GLY A 97 13.96 2.88 -3.11
N VAL A 98 12.67 2.60 -3.35
CA VAL A 98 11.92 1.57 -2.62
C VAL A 98 11.93 0.27 -3.41
N GLU A 99 12.41 -0.79 -2.77
CA GLU A 99 12.32 -2.17 -3.26
C GLU A 99 11.34 -2.93 -2.37
N ILE A 100 10.43 -3.70 -2.98
CA ILE A 100 9.48 -4.54 -2.25
C ILE A 100 9.47 -5.98 -2.77
N VAL A 101 9.24 -6.91 -1.86
CA VAL A 101 9.04 -8.32 -2.17
C VAL A 101 7.83 -8.83 -1.38
N ILE A 102 7.02 -9.66 -2.03
CA ILE A 102 5.98 -10.42 -1.33
C ILE A 102 6.68 -11.70 -0.86
N ALA A 103 6.88 -11.84 0.44
CA ALA A 103 7.64 -12.92 1.03
C ALA A 103 6.74 -13.89 1.80
N ASN A 104 7.10 -15.17 1.78
CA ASN A 104 6.53 -16.14 2.71
C ASN A 104 7.39 -16.12 3.99
N PRO A 105 6.82 -15.76 5.16
CA PRO A 105 7.60 -15.56 6.38
C PRO A 105 8.22 -16.86 6.92
N GLU A 106 7.63 -18.02 6.62
CA GLU A 106 8.12 -19.32 7.08
C GLU A 106 9.34 -19.78 6.26
N THR A 107 9.26 -19.62 4.93
CA THR A 107 10.34 -20.05 4.02
C THR A 107 11.40 -18.98 3.80
N ARG A 108 11.09 -17.73 4.14
CA ARG A 108 11.89 -16.53 3.82
C ARG A 108 12.21 -16.39 2.33
N GLY A 109 11.36 -16.96 1.48
CA GLY A 109 11.45 -16.88 0.03
C GLY A 109 10.41 -15.94 -0.56
N GLN A 110 10.68 -15.44 -1.76
CA GLN A 110 9.71 -14.69 -2.55
C GLN A 110 8.52 -15.58 -2.93
N CYS A 111 7.31 -15.09 -2.70
CA CYS A 111 6.08 -15.70 -3.15
C CYS A 111 5.99 -15.68 -4.68
N ALA A 112 5.47 -16.77 -5.26
CA ALA A 112 5.11 -16.79 -6.67
C ALA A 112 3.94 -15.83 -6.95
N ASP A 113 3.79 -15.44 -8.22
CA ASP A 113 2.69 -14.60 -8.68
C ASP A 113 1.33 -15.11 -8.16
N SER A 114 0.48 -14.16 -7.76
CA SER A 114 -0.86 -14.41 -7.20
C SER A 114 -0.91 -15.15 -5.85
N HIS A 115 0.20 -15.36 -5.14
CA HIS A 115 0.18 -15.82 -3.74
C HIS A 115 0.17 -14.63 -2.79
N LEU A 116 -0.59 -14.75 -1.69
CA LEU A 116 -0.52 -13.79 -0.60
C LEU A 116 0.76 -14.04 0.21
N GLY A 117 1.31 -12.97 0.77
CA GLY A 117 2.50 -13.00 1.60
C GLY A 117 2.70 -11.70 2.36
N GLU A 118 3.75 -11.65 3.16
CA GLU A 118 4.18 -10.45 3.86
C GLU A 118 4.84 -9.47 2.89
N ILE A 119 4.62 -8.17 3.09
CA ILE A 119 5.27 -7.14 2.28
C ILE A 119 6.57 -6.75 2.98
N TRP A 120 7.70 -7.18 2.43
CA TRP A 120 9.01 -6.76 2.90
C TRP A 120 9.51 -5.60 2.07
N VAL A 121 10.11 -4.60 2.73
CA VAL A 121 10.46 -3.32 2.12
C VAL A 121 11.90 -2.96 2.45
N ALA A 122 12.70 -2.73 1.42
CA ALA A 122 14.05 -2.19 1.53
C ALA A 122 14.07 -0.77 0.95
N CYS A 123 14.42 0.22 1.75
CA CYS A 123 14.66 1.59 1.29
C CYS A 123 15.50 2.39 2.29
N SER A 124 16.12 3.49 1.84
CA SER A 124 16.96 4.35 2.67
C SER A 124 16.18 5.15 3.73
N HIS A 125 14.86 5.24 3.61
CA HIS A 125 13.99 5.98 4.53
C HIS A 125 13.17 5.09 5.47
N ASN A 126 13.53 3.80 5.59
CA ASN A 126 13.03 2.97 6.68
C ASN A 126 13.50 3.55 8.03
N ALA A 127 12.64 3.49 9.04
CA ALA A 127 13.05 3.75 10.42
C ALA A 127 14.15 2.75 10.83
N VAL A 128 15.04 3.16 11.73
CA VAL A 128 16.17 2.32 12.18
C VAL A 128 15.83 1.46 13.41
N GLY A 129 14.65 1.65 14.02
CA GLY A 129 14.26 0.97 15.24
C GLY A 129 13.02 1.57 15.89
N TYR A 130 12.49 0.88 16.90
CA TYR A 130 11.51 1.45 17.83
C TYR A 130 12.23 1.98 19.06
N PHE A 131 11.77 3.12 19.59
CA PHE A 131 12.23 3.61 20.88
C PHE A 131 11.56 2.81 22.01
N THR A 132 12.34 2.23 22.93
CA THR A 132 11.84 1.50 24.10
C THR A 132 12.30 2.16 25.41
N LEU A 133 11.41 2.18 26.42
CA LEU A 133 11.68 2.79 27.74
C LEU A 133 12.72 2.02 28.58
N TYR A 134 12.90 0.74 28.27
CA TYR A 134 14.03 -0.07 28.71
C TYR A 134 15.08 0.06 27.62
N GLY A 135 16.28 0.55 27.96
CA GLY A 135 17.32 0.95 27.01
C GLY A 135 17.58 -0.07 25.91
N GLU A 136 18.10 0.43 24.77
CA GLU A 136 18.38 -0.32 23.54
C GLU A 136 18.69 -1.81 23.80
N GLU A 137 17.70 -2.68 23.61
CA GLU A 137 17.91 -4.12 23.43
C GLU A 137 18.26 -4.31 21.94
N PRO A 138 19.55 -4.41 21.58
CA PRO A 138 20.00 -4.26 20.18
C PRO A 138 19.61 -5.44 19.29
N SER A 139 19.13 -6.54 19.89
CA SER A 139 18.95 -7.85 19.25
C SER A 139 17.51 -8.22 18.89
N LEU A 140 16.51 -7.47 19.36
CA LEU A 140 15.10 -7.89 19.21
C LEU A 140 14.34 -7.20 18.06
N HIS A 141 14.89 -6.16 17.44
CA HIS A 141 14.09 -5.31 16.55
C HIS A 141 14.70 -4.95 15.20
N THR A 142 15.99 -5.20 14.95
CA THR A 142 16.69 -4.71 13.76
C THR A 142 16.26 -5.42 12.47
N ASP A 143 15.86 -6.70 12.56
CA ASP A 143 15.46 -7.51 11.39
C ASP A 143 14.16 -7.02 10.75
N HIS A 144 13.26 -6.37 11.51
CA HIS A 144 12.00 -5.84 10.97
C HIS A 144 12.21 -4.62 10.05
N PHE A 145 13.34 -3.93 10.18
CA PHE A 145 13.63 -2.70 9.44
C PHE A 145 14.61 -2.91 8.28
N ASN A 146 15.36 -4.01 8.32
CA ASN A 146 16.37 -4.37 7.33
C ASN A 146 15.95 -5.61 6.54
N ALA A 147 15.05 -5.42 5.56
CA ALA A 147 14.96 -6.38 4.47
C ALA A 147 16.27 -6.28 3.65
N SER A 148 17.15 -7.28 3.79
CA SER A 148 18.46 -7.26 3.13
C SER A 148 18.33 -7.57 1.63
N GLN A 149 19.21 -6.98 0.81
CA GLN A 149 19.26 -7.16 -0.65
C GLN A 149 19.34 -8.63 -1.11
N HIS A 150 19.74 -9.56 -0.23
CA HIS A 150 19.76 -10.99 -0.53
C HIS A 150 18.38 -11.59 -0.85
N TYR A 151 17.28 -10.96 -0.41
CA TYR A 151 15.92 -11.40 -0.75
C TYR A 151 15.40 -10.84 -2.08
N PHE A 152 16.15 -9.94 -2.71
CA PHE A 152 15.79 -9.25 -3.94
C PHE A 152 16.63 -9.69 -5.16
N GLY A 153 17.51 -10.68 -4.98
CA GLY A 153 18.44 -11.20 -5.99
C GLY A 153 18.14 -12.63 -6.41
#